data_AF-A0A7S0LJM2-F1
#
_entry.id   AF-A0A7S0LJM2-F1
#
_cell.length_a   1.000
_cell.length_b   1.000
_cell.length_c   1.000
_cell.angle_alpha   90.00
_cell.angle_beta   90.00
_cell.angle_gamma   90.00
#
_symmetry.space_group_name_H-M   'P 1'
#
loop_
_entity.id
_entity.type
_entity.pdbx_description
1 polymer ?
#
loop_
_entity_poly.entity_id
_entity_poly.type
_entity_poly.pdbx_seq_one_letter_code
_entity_poly.pdbx_strand_id
1 'polypeptide(L)'
;NYHCCGIYKSWTRVGHAPRTGSEMFGRRLGCKLLLGGTSVAIGAIALGTQSPVQAKEENIFIINGFYMAMREKYTKPGTSIYYYLLEWDPEKLSWNDFRNQVLGATDPATAVDGSLRKTIFSDWKALGLAAEPNVGDNGVHASASPFEALAERLNWMGADVETDAFGKAMLAAGIPKETIMLWTKDPQVMFEGK
;
A
#
# COMPACT_ATOMS: atom_id res chain seq x y z
N ASN A 1 20.40 -4.44 -11.75
CA ASN A 1 20.06 -3.24 -10.97
C ASN A 1 18.69 -3.41 -10.35
N TYR A 2 18.65 -3.81 -9.08
CA TYR A 2 17.39 -3.90 -8.34
C TYR A 2 16.90 -2.50 -8.03
N HIS A 3 15.62 -2.25 -8.26
CA HIS A 3 14.99 -0.98 -7.96
C HIS A 3 13.96 -1.22 -6.86
N CYS A 4 14.05 -0.53 -5.73
CA CYS A 4 13.06 -0.62 -4.66
C CYS A 4 12.43 0.76 -4.41
N CYS A 5 11.10 0.78 -4.26
CA CYS A 5 10.40 1.98 -3.83
C CYS A 5 10.38 1.99 -2.30
N GLY A 6 11.18 2.86 -1.70
CA GLY A 6 11.09 3.15 -0.28
C GLY A 6 9.98 4.18 -0.05
N ILE A 7 8.95 3.85 0.71
CA ILE A 7 7.86 4.77 1.08
C ILE A 7 8.08 5.20 2.54
N TYR A 8 8.37 6.48 2.74
CA TYR A 8 8.53 7.13 4.03
C TYR A 8 7.19 7.71 4.49
N LYS A 9 6.77 7.32 5.70
CA LYS A 9 5.56 7.84 6.34
C LYS A 9 5.90 9.11 7.15
N SER A 10 5.22 10.20 6.79
CA SER A 10 5.06 11.50 7.47
C SER A 10 6.31 12.22 8.01
N TRP A 11 6.67 13.33 7.34
CA TRP A 11 7.49 14.41 7.89
C TRP A 11 7.00 15.77 7.34
N THR A 12 6.95 16.79 8.19
CA THR A 12 6.60 18.18 7.82
C THR A 12 7.72 18.80 6.98
N ARG A 13 7.45 18.95 5.66
CA ARG A 13 8.00 19.83 4.62
C ARG A 13 9.49 20.25 4.65
N VAL A 14 10.24 19.88 3.60
CA VAL A 14 11.10 20.79 2.79
C VAL A 14 11.13 20.33 1.32
N GLY A 15 10.59 21.13 0.39
CA GLY A 15 11.02 21.17 -1.02
C GLY A 15 10.52 20.12 -2.03
N HIS A 16 9.64 20.58 -2.94
CA HIS A 16 9.22 20.04 -4.26
C HIS A 16 8.18 18.90 -4.38
N ALA A 17 7.03 19.31 -4.94
CA ALA A 17 5.88 18.61 -5.52
C ALA A 17 5.22 17.44 -4.75
N PRO A 18 4.35 17.74 -3.76
CA PRO A 18 3.50 16.72 -3.14
C PRO A 18 2.39 16.29 -4.11
N ARG A 19 2.34 15.02 -4.50
CA ARG A 19 1.07 14.42 -4.92
C ARG A 19 0.33 13.99 -3.67
N THR A 20 -0.93 14.38 -3.55
CA THR A 20 -1.77 13.97 -2.42
C THR A 20 -2.15 12.50 -2.58
N GLY A 21 -2.21 11.74 -1.47
CA GLY A 21 -2.62 10.32 -1.53
C GLY A 21 -4.00 10.12 -2.19
N SER A 22 -4.89 11.12 -2.09
CA SER A 22 -6.19 11.15 -2.75
C SER A 22 -6.14 11.11 -4.28
N GLU A 23 -5.18 11.76 -4.92
CA GLU A 23 -5.05 11.78 -6.39
C GLU A 23 -4.55 10.43 -6.95
N MET A 24 -3.83 9.66 -6.13
CA MET A 24 -3.15 8.43 -6.53
C MET A 24 -4.05 7.20 -6.31
N PHE A 25 -4.77 7.14 -5.17
CA PHE A 25 -5.74 6.06 -4.92
C PHE A 25 -6.95 6.11 -5.88
N GLY A 26 -7.33 7.30 -6.36
CA GLY A 26 -8.51 7.48 -7.23
C GLY A 26 -8.33 7.07 -8.70
N ARG A 27 -7.09 6.91 -9.21
CA ARG A 27 -6.87 6.65 -10.65
C ARG A 27 -6.82 5.18 -11.06
N ARG A 28 -6.68 4.21 -10.15
CA ARG A 28 -6.55 2.78 -10.52
C ARG A 28 -7.21 1.76 -9.58
N LEU A 29 -7.84 2.15 -8.47
CA LEU A 29 -8.84 1.34 -7.78
C LEU A 29 -10.22 1.85 -8.17
N GLY A 30 -10.86 1.18 -9.11
CA GLY A 30 -12.21 1.48 -9.56
C GLY A 30 -13.24 1.19 -8.48
N CYS A 31 -13.40 2.08 -7.51
CA CYS A 31 -14.68 2.31 -6.86
C CYS A 31 -15.24 3.61 -7.44
N LYS A 32 -15.99 3.52 -8.55
CA LYS A 32 -16.93 4.57 -8.95
C LYS A 32 -18.03 4.62 -7.89
N LEU A 33 -17.80 5.35 -6.79
CA LEU A 33 -18.89 5.79 -5.94
C LEU A 33 -19.58 6.93 -6.69
N LEU A 34 -20.75 6.64 -7.25
CA LEU A 34 -21.65 7.64 -7.84
C LEU A 34 -22.08 8.61 -6.75
N LEU A 35 -21.36 9.73 -6.62
CA LEU A 35 -21.83 10.89 -5.86
C LEU A 35 -22.79 11.70 -6.74
N GLY A 36 -24.02 11.20 -6.86
CA GLY A 36 -25.19 12.01 -7.23
C GLY A 36 -25.78 12.55 -5.94
N GLY A 37 -25.67 13.86 -5.72
CA GLY A 37 -26.09 14.50 -4.49
C GLY A 37 -27.60 14.47 -4.24
N THR A 38 -27.98 14.46 -2.97
CA THR A 38 -28.86 15.46 -2.36
C THR A 38 -28.87 15.24 -0.84
N SER A 39 -29.13 16.34 -0.15
CA SER A 39 -29.01 16.62 1.27
C SER A 39 -29.79 15.72 2.23
N VAL A 40 -29.25 15.61 3.46
CA VAL A 40 -29.93 15.70 4.77
C VAL A 40 -31.25 14.93 4.96
N ALA A 41 -31.26 14.00 5.91
CA ALA A 41 -32.31 13.93 6.95
C ALA A 41 -31.93 12.97 8.08
N ILE A 42 -31.76 13.55 9.27
CA ILE A 42 -32.05 12.89 10.55
C ILE A 42 -33.56 12.63 10.57
N GLY A 43 -33.99 11.42 10.94
CA GLY A 43 -35.42 11.17 11.17
C GLY A 43 -35.76 9.69 11.27
N ALA A 44 -35.94 9.21 12.50
CA ALA A 44 -36.69 7.99 12.75
C ALA A 44 -38.16 8.24 12.38
N ILE A 45 -38.69 7.45 11.43
CA ILE A 45 -40.14 7.31 11.22
C ILE A 45 -40.43 5.83 11.02
N ALA A 46 -41.17 5.26 11.97
CA ALA A 46 -41.76 3.94 11.88
C ALA A 46 -42.91 3.95 10.87
N LEU A 47 -42.88 3.05 9.88
CA LEU A 47 -44.04 2.73 9.06
C LEU A 47 -44.04 1.25 8.69
N GLY A 48 -45.16 0.60 9.01
CA GLY A 48 -45.69 -0.53 8.26
C GLY A 48 -45.21 -1.90 8.69
N THR A 49 -46.10 -2.66 9.31
CA THR A 49 -46.04 -4.12 9.38
C THR A 49 -46.01 -4.70 7.97
N GLN A 50 -44.80 -4.92 7.44
CA GLN A 50 -44.60 -5.85 6.34
C GLN A 50 -44.27 -7.22 6.94
N SER A 51 -44.93 -8.24 6.41
CA SER A 51 -44.76 -9.67 6.70
C SER A 51 -43.30 -10.04 6.94
N PRO A 52 -43.00 -11.07 7.76
CA PRO A 52 -41.63 -11.49 7.97
C PRO A 52 -41.01 -11.81 6.60
N VAL A 53 -40.07 -10.97 6.17
CA VAL A 53 -39.18 -11.30 5.06
C VAL A 53 -38.45 -12.53 5.54
N GLN A 54 -38.82 -13.68 4.98
CA GLN A 54 -38.09 -14.93 5.13
C GLN A 54 -36.61 -14.57 4.93
N ALA A 55 -35.78 -14.76 5.96
CA ALA A 55 -34.35 -14.45 5.88
C ALA A 55 -33.75 -15.30 4.75
N LYS A 56 -33.65 -14.70 3.56
CA LYS A 56 -33.06 -15.25 2.36
C LYS A 56 -31.57 -15.34 2.60
N GLU A 57 -31.07 -16.58 2.60
CA GLU A 57 -29.66 -16.99 2.51
C GLU A 57 -28.69 -16.20 3.40
N GLU A 58 -28.10 -16.86 4.39
CA GLU A 58 -27.06 -16.27 5.23
C GLU A 58 -25.88 -15.83 4.35
N ASN A 59 -25.82 -14.54 4.03
CA ASN A 59 -24.76 -13.95 3.25
C ASN A 59 -23.54 -13.75 4.17
N ILE A 60 -22.49 -14.54 3.95
CA ILE A 60 -21.21 -14.39 4.67
C ILE A 60 -20.36 -13.36 3.95
N PHE A 61 -19.98 -12.30 4.66
CA PHE A 61 -19.05 -11.29 4.17
C PHE A 61 -17.67 -11.49 4.79
N ILE A 62 -16.64 -11.60 3.96
CA ILE A 62 -15.23 -11.61 4.40
C ILE A 62 -14.64 -10.25 4.05
N ILE A 63 -14.22 -9.50 5.07
CA ILE A 63 -13.68 -8.15 4.91
C ILE A 63 -12.26 -8.12 5.49
N ASN A 64 -11.34 -7.50 4.77
CA ASN A 64 -10.03 -7.16 5.32
C ASN A 64 -10.17 -6.01 6.33
N GLY A 65 -10.24 -6.34 7.62
CA GLY A 65 -10.39 -5.35 8.70
C GLY A 65 -9.20 -4.40 8.86
N PHE A 66 -8.01 -4.74 8.35
CA PHE A 66 -6.81 -3.93 8.49
C PHE A 66 -6.73 -2.80 7.44
N TYR A 67 -7.32 -3.01 6.26
CA TYR A 67 -7.10 -2.13 5.12
C TYR A 67 -7.57 -0.70 5.36
N MET A 68 -8.73 -0.52 6.01
CA MET A 68 -9.29 0.82 6.23
C MET A 68 -8.42 1.68 7.15
N ALA A 69 -7.92 1.09 8.24
CA ALA A 69 -6.99 1.77 9.15
C ALA A 69 -5.63 2.05 8.48
N MET A 70 -5.16 1.14 7.63
CA MET A 70 -3.94 1.38 6.85
C MET A 70 -4.12 2.53 5.86
N ARG A 71 -5.22 2.54 5.10
CA ARG A 71 -5.53 3.56 4.09
C ARG A 71 -5.63 4.96 4.69
N GLU A 72 -6.27 5.09 5.87
CA GLU A 72 -6.42 6.36 6.55
C GLU A 72 -5.08 7.09 6.71
N LYS A 73 -4.01 6.37 7.08
CA LYS A 73 -2.66 6.93 7.26
C LYS A 73 -2.09 7.59 6.01
N TYR A 74 -2.50 7.12 4.81
CA TYR A 74 -2.06 7.65 3.52
C TYR A 74 -2.98 8.73 2.95
N THR A 75 -4.23 8.78 3.38
CA THR A 75 -5.24 9.69 2.83
C THR A 75 -5.66 10.81 3.78
N LYS A 76 -5.21 10.78 5.04
CA LYS A 76 -5.53 11.80 6.04
C LYS A 76 -5.05 13.19 5.58
N PRO A 77 -5.90 14.23 5.62
CA PRO A 77 -5.46 15.59 5.30
C PRO A 77 -4.26 16.02 6.14
N GLY A 78 -3.29 16.66 5.50
CA GLY A 78 -2.06 17.13 6.15
C GLY A 78 -0.95 16.08 6.26
N THR A 79 -1.17 14.82 5.85
CA THR A 79 -0.08 13.84 5.71
C THR A 79 0.56 13.92 4.33
N SER A 80 1.79 13.44 4.23
CA SER A 80 2.53 13.35 2.97
C SER A 80 3.37 12.08 2.98
N ILE A 81 3.61 11.60 1.77
CA ILE A 81 4.43 10.43 1.51
C ILE A 81 5.68 10.92 0.80
N TYR A 82 6.84 10.59 1.33
CA TYR A 82 8.09 10.74 0.61
C TYR A 82 8.46 9.37 0.06
N TYR A 83 8.92 9.31 -1.18
CA TYR A 83 9.39 8.04 -1.73
C TYR A 83 10.71 8.20 -2.43
N TYR A 84 11.52 7.15 -2.37
CA TYR A 84 12.83 7.09 -3.00
C TYR A 84 12.90 5.85 -3.88
N LEU A 85 13.54 6.02 -5.03
CA LEU A 85 13.96 4.92 -5.88
C LEU A 85 15.39 4.55 -5.49
N LEU A 86 15.56 3.35 -4.93
CA LEU A 86 16.86 2.85 -4.51
C LEU A 86 17.38 1.85 -5.52
N GLU A 87 18.67 1.93 -5.82
CA GLU A 87 19.37 1.00 -6.69
C GLU A 87 20.63 0.46 -6.00
N TRP A 88 20.89 -0.83 -6.17
CA TRP A 88 22.12 -1.46 -5.71
C TRP A 88 22.57 -2.62 -6.61
N ASP A 89 23.83 -3.01 -6.41
CA ASP A 89 24.47 -4.15 -7.06
C ASP A 89 23.96 -5.47 -6.45
N PRO A 90 23.26 -6.32 -7.23
CA PRO A 90 22.70 -7.57 -6.75
C PRO A 90 23.75 -8.58 -6.28
N GLU A 91 25.00 -8.46 -6.75
CA GLU A 91 26.10 -9.34 -6.34
C GLU A 91 26.64 -8.97 -4.95
N LYS A 92 26.41 -7.74 -4.50
CA LYS A 92 26.86 -7.22 -3.20
C LYS A 92 25.78 -7.24 -2.13
N LEU A 93 24.52 -7.17 -2.53
CA LEU A 93 23.39 -7.14 -1.60
C LEU A 93 22.19 -7.85 -2.21
N SER A 94 21.85 -9.01 -1.65
CA SER A 94 20.65 -9.74 -2.04
C SER A 94 19.39 -8.97 -1.62
N TRP A 95 18.26 -9.22 -2.28
CA TRP A 95 16.98 -8.63 -1.87
C TRP A 95 16.58 -9.02 -0.45
N ASN A 96 16.90 -10.26 -0.06
CA ASN A 96 16.66 -10.77 1.29
C ASN A 96 17.48 -9.98 2.32
N ASP A 97 18.75 -9.73 2.05
CA ASP A 97 19.61 -8.98 2.95
C ASP A 97 19.25 -7.50 2.98
N PHE A 98 18.84 -6.91 1.86
CA PHE A 98 18.26 -5.57 1.87
C PHE A 98 17.06 -5.50 2.81
N ARG A 99 16.14 -6.46 2.75
CA ARG A 99 14.96 -6.47 3.63
C ARG A 99 15.29 -6.72 5.10
N ASN A 100 16.23 -7.62 5.39
CA ASN A 100 16.49 -8.04 6.77
C ASN A 100 17.56 -7.20 7.47
N GLN A 101 18.59 -6.78 6.74
CA GLN A 101 19.76 -6.08 7.28
C GLN A 101 19.68 -4.56 7.09
N VAL A 102 19.25 -4.10 5.91
CA VAL A 102 19.17 -2.65 5.62
C VAL A 102 17.85 -2.07 6.11
N LEU A 103 16.72 -2.65 5.71
CA LEU A 103 15.40 -2.18 6.13
C LEU A 103 15.10 -2.57 7.58
N GLY A 104 15.34 -3.83 7.94
CA GLY A 104 15.06 -4.40 9.26
C GLY A 104 13.70 -5.10 9.35
N ALA A 105 13.53 -5.93 10.38
CA ALA A 105 12.31 -6.69 10.63
C ALA A 105 11.06 -5.79 10.71
N THR A 106 9.89 -6.33 10.36
CA THR A 106 8.63 -5.57 10.36
C THR A 106 8.27 -5.06 11.76
N ASP A 107 8.55 -5.84 12.79
CA ASP A 107 8.54 -5.38 14.18
C ASP A 107 9.89 -4.70 14.50
N PRO A 108 9.91 -3.36 14.65
CA PRO A 108 11.16 -2.63 14.87
C PRO A 108 11.88 -3.01 16.17
N ALA A 109 11.18 -3.55 17.17
CA ALA A 109 11.79 -4.01 18.42
C ALA A 109 12.75 -5.19 18.19
N THR A 110 12.44 -6.01 17.17
CA THR A 110 13.22 -7.20 16.78
C THR A 110 14.16 -6.95 15.59
N ALA A 111 14.15 -5.74 15.04
CA ALA A 111 15.02 -5.39 13.91
C ALA A 111 16.49 -5.34 14.34
N VAL A 112 17.38 -5.76 13.44
CA VAL A 112 18.83 -5.78 13.69
C VAL A 112 19.36 -4.35 13.88
N ASP A 113 20.34 -4.20 14.77
CA ASP A 113 21.01 -2.92 15.02
C ASP A 113 21.64 -2.36 13.74
N GLY A 114 21.49 -1.06 13.54
CA GLY A 114 21.92 -0.36 12.32
C GLY A 114 20.93 -0.41 11.15
N SER A 115 19.88 -1.23 11.20
CA SER A 115 18.81 -1.20 10.19
C SER A 115 17.93 0.05 10.33
N LEU A 116 17.32 0.49 9.22
CA LEU A 116 16.49 1.70 9.17
C LEU A 116 15.36 1.66 10.21
N ARG A 117 14.64 0.54 10.32
CA ARG A 117 13.56 0.39 11.30
C ARG A 117 14.06 0.42 12.73
N LYS A 118 15.23 -0.17 13.00
CA LYS A 118 15.83 -0.14 14.34
C LYS A 118 16.29 1.27 14.71
N THR A 119 16.89 2.00 13.78
CA THR A 119 17.26 3.42 13.98
C THR A 119 16.04 4.28 14.26
N ILE A 120 14.97 4.15 13.45
CA ILE A 120 13.71 4.88 13.69
C ILE A 120 13.11 4.51 15.04
N PHE A 121 13.16 3.23 15.43
CA PHE A 121 12.68 2.76 16.72
C PHE A 121 13.52 3.29 17.88
N SER A 122 14.84 3.36 17.79
CA SER A 122 15.67 3.91 18.87
C SER A 122 15.49 5.42 19.02
N ASP A 123 15.37 6.13 17.89
CA ASP A 123 15.39 7.59 17.85
C ASP A 123 13.99 8.22 17.73
N TRP A 124 12.91 7.45 17.90
CA TRP A 124 11.54 7.89 17.56
C TRP A 124 11.14 9.23 18.19
N LYS A 125 11.54 9.47 19.45
CA LYS A 125 11.28 10.74 20.16
C LYS A 125 12.07 11.90 19.59
N ALA A 126 13.35 11.68 19.28
CA ALA A 126 14.23 12.70 18.68
C ALA A 126 13.80 13.04 17.26
N LEU A 127 13.30 12.03 16.54
CA LEU A 127 12.64 12.20 15.26
C LEU A 127 11.33 12.99 15.43
N GLY A 128 10.62 12.88 16.55
CA GLY A 128 9.37 13.61 16.80
C GLY A 128 8.12 12.80 16.43
N LEU A 129 8.23 11.47 16.46
CA LEU A 129 7.08 10.58 16.30
C LEU A 129 6.17 10.67 17.54
N ALA A 130 4.87 10.59 17.33
CA ALA A 130 3.88 10.75 18.40
C ALA A 130 3.80 9.54 19.36
N ALA A 131 4.26 8.38 18.89
CA ALA A 131 4.26 7.14 19.65
C ALA A 131 5.46 6.27 19.24
N GLU A 132 5.81 5.34 20.11
CA GLU A 132 6.81 4.33 19.81
C GLU A 132 6.40 3.48 18.60
N PRO A 133 7.31 3.23 17.63
CA PRO A 133 7.01 2.41 16.46
C PRO A 133 6.60 0.98 16.81
N ASN A 134 5.67 0.43 16.04
CA ASN A 134 5.18 -0.94 16.17
C ASN A 134 5.04 -1.60 14.78
N VAL A 135 4.52 -2.83 14.72
CA VAL A 135 4.35 -3.59 13.47
C VAL A 135 3.54 -2.82 12.41
N GLY A 136 2.51 -2.06 12.80
CA GLY A 136 1.66 -1.29 11.89
C GLY A 136 2.22 0.09 11.53
N ASP A 137 3.06 0.66 12.40
CA ASP A 137 3.70 1.98 12.25
C ASP A 137 5.22 1.87 12.48
N ASN A 138 5.90 1.15 11.59
CA ASN A 138 7.33 0.87 11.65
C ASN A 138 8.20 1.89 10.90
N GLY A 139 7.68 3.09 10.65
CA GLY A 139 8.40 4.21 10.04
C GLY A 139 8.60 4.13 8.52
N VAL A 140 9.11 3.01 8.00
CA VAL A 140 9.49 2.87 6.59
C VAL A 140 8.96 1.58 5.94
N HIS A 141 8.50 1.74 4.70
CA HIS A 141 8.12 0.65 3.81
C HIS A 141 9.15 0.51 2.69
N ALA A 142 9.36 -0.72 2.26
CA ALA A 142 10.11 -1.04 1.06
C ALA A 142 9.45 -2.26 0.38
N SER A 143 9.55 -2.32 -0.93
CA SER A 143 9.00 -3.39 -1.76
C SER A 143 9.39 -4.79 -1.25
N ALA A 144 8.45 -5.74 -1.22
CA ALA A 144 8.71 -7.08 -0.66
C ALA A 144 9.55 -7.97 -1.59
N SER A 145 9.46 -7.75 -2.90
CA SER A 145 10.15 -8.53 -3.93
C SER A 145 10.39 -7.67 -5.18
N PRO A 146 11.19 -8.14 -6.16
CA PRO A 146 11.33 -7.47 -7.44
C PRO A 146 9.99 -7.22 -8.18
N PHE A 147 9.02 -8.14 -8.04
CA PHE A 147 7.70 -8.01 -8.65
C PHE A 147 6.86 -6.93 -7.94
N GLU A 148 6.83 -6.93 -6.61
CA GLU A 148 6.16 -5.86 -5.84
C GLU A 148 6.77 -4.50 -6.16
N ALA A 149 8.09 -4.46 -6.35
CA ALA A 149 8.77 -3.24 -6.72
C ALA A 149 8.37 -2.76 -8.12
N LEU A 150 8.18 -3.67 -9.10
CA LEU A 150 7.61 -3.31 -10.39
C LEU A 150 6.21 -2.70 -10.20
N ALA A 151 5.31 -3.38 -9.49
CA ALA A 151 3.94 -2.90 -9.25
C ALA A 151 3.93 -1.50 -8.60
N GLU A 152 4.80 -1.27 -7.62
CA GLU A 152 4.97 0.03 -6.98
C GLU A 152 5.50 1.09 -7.95
N ARG A 153 6.52 0.79 -8.78
CA ARG A 153 7.04 1.74 -9.78
C ARG A 153 5.99 2.12 -10.82
N LEU A 154 5.17 1.17 -11.27
CA LEU A 154 4.04 1.44 -12.16
C LEU A 154 3.01 2.39 -11.51
N ASN A 155 2.77 2.25 -10.20
CA ASN A 155 1.77 3.04 -9.47
C ASN A 155 2.30 4.43 -9.05
N TRP A 156 3.51 4.51 -8.50
CA TRP A 156 4.06 5.72 -7.89
C TRP A 156 4.83 6.59 -8.88
N MET A 157 5.49 5.99 -9.86
CA MET A 157 6.39 6.69 -10.78
C MET A 157 5.86 6.75 -12.22
N GLY A 158 4.77 6.04 -12.51
CA GLY A 158 4.25 5.93 -13.88
C GLY A 158 5.22 5.21 -14.82
N ALA A 159 6.00 4.25 -14.29
CA ALA A 159 6.86 3.41 -15.12
C ALA A 159 6.04 2.55 -16.09
N ASP A 160 6.70 2.03 -17.13
CA ASP A 160 6.12 1.09 -18.09
C ASP A 160 6.80 -0.27 -17.98
N VAL A 161 6.02 -1.35 -18.11
CA VAL A 161 6.54 -2.73 -18.04
C VAL A 161 7.61 -2.96 -19.10
N GLU A 162 7.44 -2.37 -20.29
CA GLU A 162 8.35 -2.53 -21.42
C GLU A 162 9.68 -1.80 -21.25
N THR A 163 9.75 -0.79 -20.39
CA THR A 163 10.98 0.00 -20.16
C THR A 163 11.65 -0.38 -18.84
N ASP A 164 10.89 -0.87 -17.87
CA ASP A 164 11.35 -1.34 -16.56
C ASP A 164 12.27 -2.57 -16.68
N ALA A 165 13.36 -2.60 -15.89
CA ALA A 165 14.33 -3.69 -15.94
C ALA A 165 13.73 -5.05 -15.59
N PHE A 166 12.88 -5.13 -14.56
CA PHE A 166 12.24 -6.38 -14.16
C PHE A 166 11.07 -6.71 -15.10
N GLY A 167 10.31 -5.70 -15.53
CA GLY A 167 9.25 -5.86 -16.53
C GLY A 167 9.77 -6.46 -17.84
N LYS A 168 10.88 -5.93 -18.38
CA LYS A 168 11.59 -6.50 -19.55
C LYS A 168 11.99 -7.95 -19.33
N ALA A 169 12.52 -8.28 -18.16
CA ALA A 169 12.93 -9.65 -17.85
C ALA A 169 11.73 -10.62 -17.85
N MET A 170 10.58 -10.21 -17.31
CA MET A 170 9.34 -10.99 -17.36
C MET A 170 8.83 -11.19 -18.80
N LEU A 171 8.84 -10.13 -19.61
CA LEU A 171 8.47 -10.20 -21.02
C LEU A 171 9.42 -11.14 -21.81
N ALA A 172 10.72 -11.03 -21.57
CA ALA A 172 11.74 -11.90 -22.18
C ALA A 172 11.58 -13.38 -21.74
N ALA A 173 11.05 -13.62 -20.54
CA ALA A 173 10.68 -14.95 -20.06
C ALA A 173 9.37 -15.48 -20.66
N GLY A 174 8.73 -14.74 -21.58
CA GLY A 174 7.50 -15.15 -22.27
C GLY A 174 6.21 -14.88 -21.50
N ILE A 175 6.26 -14.09 -20.42
CA ILE A 175 5.05 -13.72 -19.68
C ILE A 175 4.34 -12.57 -20.44
N PRO A 176 3.08 -12.75 -20.88
CA PRO A 176 2.36 -11.70 -21.61
C PRO A 176 2.20 -10.43 -20.76
N LYS A 177 2.28 -9.26 -21.41
CA LYS A 177 2.11 -7.97 -20.74
C LYS A 177 0.77 -7.90 -20.01
N GLU A 178 -0.28 -8.43 -20.62
CA GLU A 178 -1.64 -8.46 -20.07
C GLU A 178 -1.67 -9.22 -18.74
N THR A 179 -0.95 -10.34 -18.65
CA THR A 179 -0.80 -11.13 -17.42
C THR A 179 -0.04 -10.36 -16.35
N ILE A 180 1.09 -9.73 -16.71
CA ILE A 180 1.88 -8.90 -15.78
C ILE A 180 1.00 -7.77 -15.21
N MET A 181 0.29 -7.06 -16.09
CA MET A 181 -0.60 -5.97 -15.69
C MET A 181 -1.75 -6.45 -14.81
N LEU A 182 -2.33 -7.61 -15.10
CA LEU A 182 -3.38 -8.22 -14.27
C LEU A 182 -2.88 -8.52 -12.85
N TRP A 183 -1.67 -9.09 -12.71
CA TRP A 183 -1.09 -9.40 -11.40
C TRP A 183 -0.72 -8.16 -10.57
N THR A 184 -0.62 -6.98 -11.19
CA THR A 184 -0.40 -5.71 -10.47
C THR A 184 -1.69 -5.09 -9.93
N LYS A 185 -2.82 -5.79 -10.07
CA LYS A 185 -4.16 -5.35 -9.61
C LYS A 185 -4.67 -6.24 -8.50
N ASP A 186 -5.73 -5.75 -7.86
CA ASP A 186 -6.59 -6.52 -6.96
C ASP A 186 -7.82 -7.00 -7.75
N PRO A 187 -7.75 -8.13 -8.46
CA PRO A 187 -8.85 -8.61 -9.29
C PRO A 187 -10.00 -9.09 -8.42
N GLN A 188 -11.24 -8.83 -8.87
CA GLN A 188 -12.40 -9.49 -8.30
C GLN A 188 -12.38 -10.96 -8.72
N VAL A 189 -12.33 -11.86 -7.74
CA VAL A 189 -12.32 -13.30 -7.96
C VAL A 189 -13.71 -13.84 -7.66
N MET A 190 -14.36 -14.43 -8.66
CA MET A 190 -15.59 -15.18 -8.45
C MET A 190 -15.22 -16.51 -7.79
N PHE A 191 -15.77 -16.79 -6.61
CA PHE A 191 -15.56 -18.05 -5.91
C PHE A 191 -16.90 -18.79 -5.79
N GLU A 192 -16.95 -20.05 -6.23
CA GLU A 192 -18.16 -20.87 -6.26
C GLU A 192 -18.54 -21.49 -4.91
N GLY A 193 -17.82 -21.17 -3.82
CA GLY A 193 -18.26 -21.50 -2.45
C GLY A 193 -18.43 -22.99 -2.17
N LYS A 194 -17.42 -23.83 -2.48
CA LYS A 194 -17.41 -25.26 -2.12
C LYS A 194 -16.74 -25.52 -0.78
#